data_AF-A0A0M4I5T2-F1
#
_entry.id   AF-A0A0M4I5T2-F1
#
_cell.length_a   1.000
_cell.length_b   1.000
_cell.length_c   1.000
_cell.angle_alpha   90.00
_cell.angle_beta   90.00
_cell.angle_gamma   90.00
#
_symmetry.space_group_name_H-M   'P 1'
#
loop_
_entity.id
_entity.type
_entity.pdbx_description
1 polymer ?
#
loop_
_entity_poly.entity_id
_entity_poly.type
_entity_poly.pdbx_seq_one_letter_code
_entity_poly.pdbx_strand_id
1 'polypeptide(L)'
;MTTILENNIIPLVTDEQKQAEETWRKSIPAQVFLNYFFAINYHIQEHDDATGGVQHLPYFRAHQAELTEEDLQAVTKMLHASWSTEYALRATAELGDEDYLRNALHWTFPQAYHAILSGLQAFLYTAGVRTNNPSLIRREVGRLVVRNAYPRPVSFYAAGAYGDFSIHRLPLAGYKPGLHIAGKEIEAQAQIGQFLRTTRKIKALATRQQVQANPNTAIRSQKTGKVLDKWTASHWQQITWRLGYTTIFDLLGRLRISQTSREIERFVEADIDFKLFHQSLLNIVSYLNGIHESYVAKAMGLERYEQLIVELPKHLQHSFVQERLRKQVAPAITGISPNNQMGMAA
;
A
#
# COMPACT_ATOMS: atom_id res chain seq x y z
N MET A 1 -69.07 -10.44 15.15
CA MET A 1 -67.74 -10.76 15.72
C MET A 1 -66.94 -11.48 14.65
N THR A 2 -66.06 -10.76 13.97
CA THR A 2 -65.22 -11.26 12.87
C THR A 2 -63.90 -11.69 13.47
N THR A 3 -63.62 -12.99 13.46
CA THR A 3 -62.32 -13.56 13.85
C THR A 3 -61.33 -13.36 12.71
N ILE A 4 -60.33 -12.51 12.93
CA ILE A 4 -59.19 -12.32 12.04
C ILE A 4 -58.24 -13.50 12.27
N LEU A 5 -58.05 -14.33 11.25
CA LEU A 5 -57.00 -15.33 11.19
C LEU A 5 -55.66 -14.62 10.95
N GLU A 6 -54.80 -14.57 11.97
CA GLU A 6 -53.40 -14.20 11.81
C GLU A 6 -52.67 -15.29 11.01
N ASN A 7 -52.43 -15.01 9.73
CA ASN A 7 -51.49 -15.78 8.92
C ASN A 7 -50.06 -15.50 9.41
N ASN A 8 -49.57 -16.35 10.32
CA ASN A 8 -48.15 -16.45 10.63
C ASN A 8 -47.41 -17.10 9.44
N ILE A 9 -46.99 -16.27 8.49
CA ILE A 9 -46.08 -16.68 7.42
C ILE A 9 -44.68 -16.76 8.03
N ILE A 10 -44.28 -17.95 8.47
CA ILE A 10 -42.88 -18.25 8.79
C ILE A 10 -42.14 -18.33 7.45
N PRO A 11 -41.13 -17.49 7.17
CA PRO A 11 -40.36 -17.61 5.94
C PRO A 11 -39.57 -18.93 5.99
N LEU A 12 -39.90 -19.86 5.10
CA LEU A 12 -39.10 -21.06 4.84
C LEU A 12 -37.78 -20.63 4.17
N VAL A 13 -36.78 -20.29 4.98
CA VAL A 13 -35.41 -20.10 4.48
C VAL A 13 -34.89 -21.46 4.05
N THR A 14 -34.66 -21.64 2.75
CA THR A 14 -34.19 -22.91 2.19
C THR A 14 -32.74 -23.17 2.61
N ASP A 15 -32.32 -24.43 2.65
CA ASP A 15 -30.93 -24.75 2.99
C ASP A 15 -29.94 -24.18 1.96
N GLU A 16 -30.37 -24.00 0.70
CA GLU A 16 -29.63 -23.25 -0.32
C GLU A 16 -29.43 -21.77 0.06
N GLN A 17 -30.46 -21.10 0.61
CA GLN A 17 -30.34 -19.72 1.09
C GLN A 17 -29.41 -19.59 2.29
N LYS A 18 -29.43 -20.56 3.21
CA LYS A 18 -28.48 -20.60 4.34
C LYS A 18 -27.06 -20.80 3.87
N GLN A 19 -26.84 -21.70 2.90
CA GLN A 19 -25.52 -21.98 2.35
C GLN A 19 -24.99 -20.77 1.56
N ALA A 20 -25.84 -20.09 0.78
CA ALA A 20 -25.49 -18.85 0.10
C ALA A 20 -25.15 -17.72 1.10
N GLU A 21 -25.93 -17.59 2.18
CA GLU A 21 -25.65 -16.60 3.23
C GLU A 21 -24.35 -16.90 3.97
N GLU A 22 -24.05 -18.18 4.23
CA GLU A 22 -22.80 -18.59 4.88
C GLU A 22 -21.58 -18.31 3.97
N THR A 23 -21.68 -18.61 2.68
CA THR A 23 -20.65 -18.28 1.68
C THR A 23 -20.44 -16.77 1.58
N TRP A 24 -21.51 -15.99 1.55
CA TRP A 24 -21.42 -14.53 1.56
C TRP A 24 -20.73 -14.00 2.82
N ARG A 25 -21.10 -14.51 4.01
CA ARG A 25 -20.44 -14.10 5.26
C ARG A 25 -18.95 -14.44 5.28
N LYS A 26 -18.54 -15.54 4.63
CA LYS A 26 -17.13 -15.95 4.50
C LYS A 26 -16.34 -15.05 3.53
N SER A 27 -16.98 -14.44 2.54
CA SER A 27 -16.33 -13.56 1.56
C SER A 27 -16.15 -12.10 2.03
N ILE A 28 -16.93 -11.64 3.03
CA ILE A 28 -16.85 -10.27 3.58
C ILE A 28 -15.42 -9.82 3.91
N PRO A 29 -14.57 -10.60 4.60
CA PRO A 29 -13.20 -10.15 4.93
C PRO A 29 -12.34 -9.90 3.68
N ALA A 30 -12.50 -10.73 2.65
CA ALA A 30 -11.81 -10.56 1.39
C ALA A 30 -12.32 -9.30 0.67
N GLN A 31 -13.64 -9.16 0.54
CA GLN A 31 -14.28 -7.97 -0.06
C GLN A 31 -13.82 -6.68 0.61
N VAL A 32 -13.83 -6.63 1.95
CA VAL A 32 -13.35 -5.49 2.74
C VAL A 32 -11.89 -5.17 2.45
N PHE A 33 -11.03 -6.18 2.35
CA PHE A 33 -9.62 -5.96 2.07
C PHE A 33 -9.38 -5.38 0.67
N LEU A 34 -10.14 -5.83 -0.33
CA LEU A 34 -10.01 -5.34 -1.71
C LEU A 34 -10.59 -3.94 -1.87
N ASN A 35 -11.72 -3.65 -1.19
CA ASN A 35 -12.29 -2.31 -1.08
C ASN A 35 -11.27 -1.28 -0.59
N TYR A 36 -10.33 -1.69 0.26
CA TYR A 36 -9.26 -0.80 0.67
C TYR A 36 -8.31 -0.43 -0.48
N PHE A 37 -7.93 -1.37 -1.34
CA PHE A 37 -7.08 -1.08 -2.50
C PHE A 37 -7.82 -0.29 -3.56
N PHE A 38 -9.11 -0.56 -3.76
CA PHE A 38 -9.98 0.29 -4.59
C PHE A 38 -10.01 1.73 -4.09
N ALA A 39 -10.25 1.91 -2.79
CA ALA A 39 -10.29 3.22 -2.17
C ALA A 39 -8.95 3.97 -2.29
N ILE A 40 -7.82 3.28 -2.12
CA ILE A 40 -6.49 3.88 -2.30
C ILE A 40 -6.31 4.30 -3.77
N ASN A 41 -6.62 3.44 -4.73
CA ASN A 41 -6.48 3.77 -6.15
C ASN A 41 -7.38 4.95 -6.54
N TYR A 42 -8.65 4.92 -6.13
CA TYR A 42 -9.61 6.02 -6.33
C TYR A 42 -9.05 7.34 -5.75
N HIS A 43 -8.60 7.31 -4.50
CA HIS A 43 -8.03 8.50 -3.85
C HIS A 43 -6.76 9.02 -4.54
N ILE A 44 -5.93 8.15 -5.11
CA ILE A 44 -4.78 8.59 -5.92
C ILE A 44 -5.28 9.28 -7.19
N GLN A 45 -6.17 8.65 -7.94
CA GLN A 45 -6.66 9.15 -9.22
C GLN A 45 -7.34 10.52 -9.10
N GLU A 46 -8.11 10.75 -8.04
CA GLU A 46 -8.80 12.02 -7.82
C GLU A 46 -7.89 13.17 -7.36
N HIS A 47 -6.67 12.88 -6.87
CA HIS A 47 -5.81 13.89 -6.21
C HIS A 47 -4.38 13.99 -6.75
N ASP A 48 -3.96 13.15 -7.69
CA ASP A 48 -2.57 13.11 -8.19
C ASP A 48 -2.12 14.46 -8.77
N ASP A 49 -2.97 15.06 -9.60
CA ASP A 49 -2.69 16.35 -10.25
C ASP A 49 -3.01 17.57 -9.35
N ALA A 50 -3.84 17.39 -8.33
CA ALA A 50 -4.37 18.51 -7.53
C ALA A 50 -3.30 19.25 -6.70
N THR A 51 -2.10 18.69 -6.54
CA THR A 51 -0.99 19.29 -5.79
C THR A 51 0.30 19.48 -6.59
N GLY A 52 0.25 19.27 -7.91
CA GLY A 52 1.37 19.50 -8.82
C GLY A 52 2.46 18.42 -8.78
N GLY A 53 2.23 17.24 -8.23
CA GLY A 53 3.21 16.13 -8.28
C GLY A 53 4.46 16.32 -7.40
N VAL A 54 5.40 15.39 -7.53
CA VAL A 54 6.59 15.26 -6.67
C VAL A 54 7.54 16.47 -6.73
N GLN A 55 7.59 17.17 -7.87
CA GLN A 55 8.46 18.32 -8.13
C GLN A 55 8.15 19.56 -7.27
N HIS A 56 6.94 19.64 -6.72
CA HIS A 56 6.53 20.71 -5.81
C HIS A 56 6.85 20.41 -4.34
N LEU A 57 7.27 19.18 -4.02
CA LEU A 57 7.60 18.81 -2.66
C LEU A 57 8.92 19.47 -2.22
N PRO A 58 8.96 20.20 -1.09
CA PRO A 58 10.21 20.76 -0.58
C PRO A 58 11.29 19.70 -0.36
N TYR A 59 10.89 18.51 0.09
CA TYR A 59 11.79 17.37 0.26
C TYR A 59 12.40 16.93 -1.07
N PHE A 60 11.61 16.85 -2.14
CA PHE A 60 12.12 16.51 -3.46
C PHE A 60 13.09 17.57 -3.98
N ARG A 61 12.74 18.85 -3.87
CA ARG A 61 13.60 19.97 -4.32
C ARG A 61 14.95 19.98 -3.61
N ALA A 62 14.94 19.75 -2.29
CA ALA A 62 16.15 19.67 -1.48
C ALA A 62 16.90 18.34 -1.59
N HIS A 63 16.32 17.30 -2.22
CA HIS A 63 16.99 16.02 -2.39
C HIS A 63 18.20 16.17 -3.31
N GLN A 64 19.37 15.83 -2.76
CA GLN A 64 20.65 15.75 -3.43
C GLN A 64 21.36 14.51 -2.90
N ALA A 65 22.08 13.82 -3.77
CA ALA A 65 22.86 12.64 -3.41
C ALA A 65 24.18 12.68 -4.17
N GLU A 66 25.27 12.32 -3.49
CA GLU A 66 26.55 12.03 -4.13
C GLU A 66 26.67 10.52 -4.22
N LEU A 67 26.48 9.98 -5.42
CA LEU A 67 26.52 8.54 -5.66
C LEU A 67 27.89 8.16 -6.22
N THR A 68 28.55 7.20 -5.57
CA THR A 68 29.72 6.54 -6.15
C THR A 68 29.30 5.57 -7.25
N GLU A 69 30.26 5.08 -8.04
CA GLU A 69 29.98 4.05 -9.04
C GLU A 69 29.40 2.78 -8.43
N GLU A 70 29.86 2.39 -7.23
CA GLU A 70 29.29 1.25 -6.48
C GLU A 70 27.83 1.52 -6.09
N ASP A 71 27.51 2.75 -5.65
CA ASP A 71 26.14 3.13 -5.32
C ASP A 71 25.25 3.07 -6.57
N LEU A 72 25.73 3.54 -7.72
CA LEU A 72 25.01 3.50 -9.00
C LEU A 72 24.70 2.06 -9.43
N GLN A 73 25.67 1.14 -9.30
CA GLN A 73 25.45 -0.28 -9.59
C GLN A 73 24.42 -0.91 -8.65
N ALA A 74 24.49 -0.61 -7.35
CA ALA A 74 23.53 -1.11 -6.37
C ALA A 74 22.10 -0.61 -6.64
N VAL A 75 21.94 0.69 -6.90
CA VAL A 75 20.66 1.32 -7.24
C VAL A 75 20.09 0.74 -8.54
N THR A 76 20.92 0.59 -9.57
CA THR A 76 20.53 -0.01 -10.86
C THR A 76 19.99 -1.42 -10.68
N LYS A 77 20.67 -2.24 -9.87
CA LYS A 77 20.20 -3.60 -9.55
C LYS A 77 18.84 -3.60 -8.86
N MET A 78 18.60 -2.67 -7.94
CA MET A 78 17.31 -2.53 -7.25
C MET A 78 16.19 -2.06 -8.21
N LEU A 79 16.48 -1.13 -9.12
CA LEU A 79 15.55 -0.70 -10.16
C LEU A 79 15.20 -1.85 -11.11
N HIS A 80 16.18 -2.63 -11.57
CA HIS A 80 15.93 -3.81 -12.41
C HIS A 80 15.03 -4.83 -11.72
N ALA A 81 15.25 -5.09 -10.43
CA ALA A 81 14.38 -5.97 -9.65
C ALA A 81 12.95 -5.42 -9.55
N SER A 82 12.82 -4.11 -9.32
CA SER A 82 11.52 -3.41 -9.29
C SER A 82 10.77 -3.56 -10.63
N TRP A 83 11.41 -3.17 -11.73
CA TRP A 83 10.81 -3.17 -13.05
C TRP A 83 10.48 -4.57 -13.56
N SER A 84 11.37 -5.56 -13.35
CA SER A 84 11.11 -6.94 -13.76
C SER A 84 9.93 -7.55 -12.99
N THR A 85 9.80 -7.22 -11.70
CA THR A 85 8.68 -7.69 -10.87
C THR A 85 7.37 -7.01 -11.27
N GLU A 86 7.41 -5.70 -11.55
CA GLU A 86 6.25 -4.97 -12.04
C GLU A 86 5.81 -5.46 -13.44
N TYR A 87 6.75 -5.78 -14.32
CA TYR A 87 6.46 -6.39 -15.62
C TYR A 87 5.68 -7.71 -15.46
N ALA A 88 6.12 -8.60 -14.57
CA ALA A 88 5.41 -9.86 -14.30
C ALA A 88 4.00 -9.64 -13.76
N LEU A 89 3.82 -8.62 -12.90
CA LEU A 89 2.51 -8.21 -12.40
C LEU A 89 1.60 -7.72 -13.53
N ARG A 90 2.12 -6.89 -14.44
CA ARG A 90 1.39 -6.38 -15.62
C ARG A 90 0.97 -7.50 -16.56
N ALA A 91 1.90 -8.40 -16.89
CA ALA A 91 1.61 -9.54 -17.75
C ALA A 91 0.48 -10.42 -17.18
N THR A 92 0.45 -10.59 -15.86
CA THR A 92 -0.65 -11.33 -15.19
C THR A 92 -2.00 -10.63 -15.38
N ALA A 93 -2.05 -9.30 -15.25
CA ALA A 93 -3.29 -8.54 -15.41
C ALA A 93 -3.79 -8.47 -16.86
N GLU A 94 -2.89 -8.53 -17.84
CA GLU A 94 -3.23 -8.45 -19.28
C GLU A 94 -3.67 -9.79 -19.88
N LEU A 95 -3.10 -10.91 -19.42
CA LEU A 95 -3.27 -12.22 -20.05
C LEU A 95 -4.41 -13.07 -19.47
N GLY A 96 -5.00 -12.63 -18.35
CA GLY A 96 -5.92 -13.46 -17.56
C GLY A 96 -7.40 -13.31 -17.91
N ASP A 97 -8.09 -14.44 -18.05
CA ASP A 97 -9.53 -14.49 -17.79
C ASP A 97 -9.81 -14.38 -16.28
N GLU A 98 -11.08 -14.29 -15.90
CA GLU A 98 -11.48 -14.06 -14.50
C GLU A 98 -11.02 -15.18 -13.55
N ASP A 99 -11.08 -16.43 -14.00
CA ASP A 99 -10.63 -17.60 -13.24
C ASP A 99 -9.11 -17.61 -13.05
N TYR A 100 -8.36 -17.24 -14.08
CA TYR A 100 -6.92 -17.07 -13.97
C TYR A 100 -6.57 -15.95 -12.98
N LEU A 101 -7.21 -14.78 -13.10
CA LEU A 101 -6.95 -13.63 -12.22
C LEU A 101 -7.30 -13.93 -10.77
N ARG A 102 -8.34 -14.71 -10.53
CA ARG A 102 -8.72 -15.21 -9.20
C ARG A 102 -7.61 -16.05 -8.58
N ASN A 103 -7.09 -17.02 -9.31
CA ASN A 103 -6.00 -17.89 -8.83
C ASN A 103 -4.65 -17.14 -8.77
N ALA A 104 -4.48 -16.11 -9.57
CA ALA A 104 -3.24 -15.34 -9.64
C ALA A 104 -2.92 -14.53 -8.38
N LEU A 105 -3.90 -14.30 -7.49
CA LEU A 105 -3.68 -13.57 -6.23
C LEU A 105 -2.52 -14.13 -5.40
N HIS A 106 -2.26 -15.44 -5.50
CA HIS A 106 -1.13 -16.12 -4.84
C HIS A 106 0.24 -15.54 -5.19
N TRP A 107 0.41 -15.02 -6.41
CA TRP A 107 1.66 -14.40 -6.85
C TRP A 107 1.56 -12.90 -7.09
N THR A 108 0.39 -12.33 -7.39
CA THR A 108 0.28 -10.88 -7.59
C THR A 108 0.46 -10.09 -6.30
N PHE A 109 0.02 -10.63 -5.15
CA PHE A 109 0.25 -10.03 -3.84
C PHE A 109 1.75 -9.84 -3.53
N PRO A 110 2.60 -10.90 -3.57
CA PRO A 110 4.03 -10.72 -3.38
C PRO A 110 4.68 -9.91 -4.48
N GLN A 111 4.29 -10.07 -5.75
CA GLN A 111 4.86 -9.29 -6.85
C GLN A 111 4.64 -7.79 -6.64
N ALA A 112 3.42 -7.36 -6.30
CA ALA A 112 3.13 -5.96 -6.02
C ALA A 112 3.93 -5.42 -4.83
N TYR A 113 4.01 -6.20 -3.73
CA TYR A 113 4.81 -5.82 -2.57
C TYR A 113 6.30 -5.68 -2.91
N HIS A 114 6.87 -6.64 -3.63
CA HIS A 114 8.29 -6.67 -3.96
C HIS A 114 8.68 -5.64 -5.02
N ALA A 115 7.82 -5.39 -6.02
CA ALA A 115 8.02 -4.31 -6.98
C ALA A 115 8.21 -2.97 -6.25
N ILE A 116 7.26 -2.63 -5.36
CA ILE A 116 7.32 -1.37 -4.60
C ILE A 116 8.50 -1.36 -3.62
N LEU A 117 8.78 -2.48 -2.94
CA LEU A 117 9.88 -2.55 -1.98
C LEU A 117 11.24 -2.33 -2.66
N SER A 118 11.47 -2.92 -3.83
CA SER A 118 12.71 -2.76 -4.58
C SER A 118 12.89 -1.32 -5.07
N GLY A 119 11.84 -0.68 -5.62
CA GLY A 119 11.87 0.73 -5.99
C GLY A 119 12.11 1.65 -4.78
N LEU A 120 11.44 1.37 -3.67
CA LEU A 120 11.62 2.07 -2.42
C LEU A 120 13.05 1.92 -1.87
N GLN A 121 13.64 0.73 -1.94
CA GLN A 121 15.01 0.51 -1.50
C GLN A 121 16.00 1.30 -2.35
N ALA A 122 15.79 1.37 -3.67
CA ALA A 122 16.59 2.21 -4.55
C ALA A 122 16.54 3.69 -4.11
N PHE A 123 15.35 4.22 -3.84
CA PHE A 123 15.19 5.58 -3.30
C PHE A 123 15.85 5.75 -1.92
N LEU A 124 15.63 4.82 -0.99
CA LEU A 124 16.25 4.89 0.33
C LEU A 124 17.78 4.89 0.23
N TYR A 125 18.33 4.17 -0.73
CA TYR A 125 19.76 4.13 -0.99
C TYR A 125 20.30 5.51 -1.40
N THR A 126 19.58 6.25 -2.27
CA THR A 126 19.95 7.63 -2.63
C THR A 126 19.78 8.62 -1.47
N ALA A 127 18.94 8.29 -0.49
CA ALA A 127 18.80 9.05 0.75
C ALA A 127 19.79 8.61 1.87
N GLY A 128 20.79 7.77 1.55
CA GLY A 128 21.82 7.32 2.49
C GLY A 128 21.41 6.17 3.42
N VAL A 129 20.26 5.53 3.17
CA VAL A 129 19.74 4.41 3.97
C VAL A 129 20.03 3.09 3.27
N ARG A 130 21.07 2.37 3.71
CA ARG A 130 21.56 1.13 3.08
C ARG A 130 21.16 -0.17 3.80
N THR A 131 20.08 -0.17 4.59
CA THR A 131 19.66 -1.35 5.37
C THR A 131 18.66 -2.22 4.59
N ASN A 132 18.75 -3.53 4.77
CA ASN A 132 17.75 -4.50 4.30
C ASN A 132 16.77 -4.93 5.42
N ASN A 133 16.90 -4.39 6.63
CA ASN A 133 16.04 -4.77 7.75
C ASN A 133 14.61 -4.21 7.55
N PRO A 134 13.58 -5.07 7.41
CA PRO A 134 12.22 -4.60 7.10
C PRO A 134 11.63 -3.66 8.16
N SER A 135 12.01 -3.83 9.42
CA SER A 135 11.53 -2.96 10.51
C SER A 135 12.16 -1.57 10.46
N LEU A 136 13.45 -1.49 10.09
CA LEU A 136 14.12 -0.21 9.90
C LEU A 136 13.60 0.50 8.64
N ILE A 137 13.47 -0.22 7.52
CA ILE A 137 12.89 0.31 6.27
C ILE A 137 11.50 0.92 6.55
N ARG A 138 10.60 0.17 7.20
CA ARG A 138 9.25 0.68 7.55
C ARG A 138 9.31 1.95 8.39
N ARG A 139 10.23 2.00 9.36
CA ARG A 139 10.39 3.19 10.21
C ARG A 139 10.88 4.39 9.41
N GLU A 140 11.87 4.20 8.53
CA GLU A 140 12.37 5.27 7.66
C GLU A 140 11.30 5.80 6.74
N VAL A 141 10.56 4.91 6.09
CA VAL A 141 9.47 5.31 5.21
C VAL A 141 8.36 6.04 5.95
N GLY A 142 8.01 5.60 7.15
CA GLY A 142 7.10 6.35 8.02
C GLY A 142 7.56 7.79 8.27
N ARG A 143 8.87 8.00 8.48
CA ARG A 143 9.45 9.34 8.63
C ARG A 143 9.38 10.15 7.34
N LEU A 144 9.67 9.54 6.20
CA LEU A 144 9.59 10.18 4.89
C LEU A 144 8.18 10.67 4.56
N VAL A 145 7.17 9.83 4.82
CA VAL A 145 5.76 10.21 4.66
C VAL A 145 5.41 11.43 5.51
N VAL A 146 5.76 11.42 6.79
CA VAL A 146 5.48 12.55 7.70
C VAL A 146 6.25 13.82 7.30
N ARG A 147 7.46 13.68 6.75
CA ARG A 147 8.30 14.78 6.26
C ARG A 147 7.93 15.31 4.87
N ASN A 148 6.77 14.93 4.32
CA ASN A 148 6.30 15.36 3.00
C ASN A 148 7.27 14.97 1.85
N ALA A 149 7.92 13.82 1.96
CA ALA A 149 8.68 13.21 0.86
C ALA A 149 7.79 12.45 -0.14
N TYR A 150 6.49 12.42 0.12
CA TYR A 150 5.50 11.76 -0.73
C TYR A 150 4.37 12.73 -1.06
N PRO A 151 3.83 12.70 -2.30
CA PRO A 151 2.69 13.51 -2.70
C PRO A 151 1.48 13.29 -1.80
N ARG A 152 0.60 14.31 -1.72
CA ARG A 152 -0.55 14.31 -0.83
C ARG A 152 -1.38 13.01 -0.85
N PRO A 153 -1.72 12.42 -2.02
CA PRO A 153 -2.60 11.25 -2.10
C PRO A 153 -2.05 10.00 -1.41
N VAL A 154 -0.73 9.90 -1.22
CA VAL A 154 -0.08 8.76 -0.54
C VAL A 154 0.69 9.19 0.72
N SER A 155 0.48 10.43 1.15
CA SER A 155 1.17 11.02 2.31
C SER A 155 0.41 10.81 3.63
N PHE A 156 -0.71 10.09 3.62
CA PHE A 156 -1.52 9.80 4.79
C PHE A 156 -0.86 8.80 5.75
N TYR A 157 -1.18 8.92 7.04
CA TYR A 157 -0.65 7.99 8.04
C TYR A 157 -1.50 7.94 9.32
N ALA A 158 -1.32 6.88 10.09
CA ALA A 158 -1.85 6.74 11.45
C ALA A 158 -0.75 6.77 12.51
N ALA A 159 -1.07 7.41 13.63
CA ALA A 159 -0.26 7.50 14.84
C ALA A 159 -1.13 7.25 16.09
N GLY A 160 -0.59 7.50 17.28
CA GLY A 160 -1.34 7.36 18.54
C GLY A 160 -1.20 6.01 19.24
N ALA A 161 -1.73 5.93 20.46
CA ALA A 161 -1.64 4.76 21.33
C ALA A 161 -2.71 3.72 21.00
N TYR A 162 -2.54 2.48 21.48
CA TYR A 162 -3.55 1.44 21.25
C TYR A 162 -4.90 1.84 21.84
N GLY A 163 -5.95 1.80 21.02
CA GLY A 163 -7.29 2.24 21.38
C GLY A 163 -7.59 3.72 21.10
N ASP A 164 -6.56 4.51 20.80
CA ASP A 164 -6.68 5.93 20.47
C ASP A 164 -5.75 6.29 19.30
N PHE A 165 -6.17 5.88 18.11
CA PHE A 165 -5.42 6.10 16.87
C PHE A 165 -5.88 7.36 16.15
N SER A 166 -4.95 8.26 15.89
CA SER A 166 -5.15 9.44 15.06
C SER A 166 -4.83 9.14 13.60
N ILE A 167 -5.69 9.58 12.68
CA ILE A 167 -5.44 9.54 11.23
C ILE A 167 -5.09 10.95 10.78
N HIS A 168 -4.02 11.07 10.00
CA HIS A 168 -3.51 12.33 9.50
C HIS A 168 -3.61 12.39 7.98
N ARG A 169 -3.89 13.59 7.47
CA ARG A 169 -4.01 13.93 6.03
C ARG A 169 -5.12 13.19 5.26
N LEU A 170 -6.11 12.66 6.00
CA LEU A 170 -7.37 12.15 5.48
C LEU A 170 -8.52 12.72 6.34
N PRO A 171 -9.01 13.94 6.05
CA PRO A 171 -10.02 14.60 6.89
C PRO A 171 -11.33 13.81 7.02
N LEU A 172 -11.66 12.96 6.03
CA LEU A 172 -12.89 12.16 6.00
C LEU A 172 -12.66 10.71 6.50
N ALA A 173 -11.49 10.40 7.06
CA ALA A 173 -11.20 9.06 7.61
C ALA A 173 -11.97 8.72 8.91
N GLY A 174 -12.72 9.67 9.47
CA GLY A 174 -13.56 9.46 10.65
C GLY A 174 -14.93 8.85 10.34
N TYR A 175 -15.36 8.86 9.07
CA TYR A 175 -16.66 8.33 8.67
C TYR A 175 -16.67 6.79 8.71
N LYS A 176 -17.87 6.21 8.88
CA LYS A 176 -18.05 4.76 8.90
C LYS A 176 -17.92 4.21 7.47
N PRO A 177 -17.00 3.27 7.19
CA PRO A 177 -16.89 2.66 5.88
C PRO A 177 -18.07 1.72 5.59
N GLY A 178 -18.52 1.69 4.34
CA GLY A 178 -19.49 0.71 3.84
C GLY A 178 -18.83 -0.61 3.42
N LEU A 179 -19.63 -1.56 2.92
CA LEU A 179 -19.13 -2.79 2.27
C LEU A 179 -19.02 -2.67 0.75
N HIS A 180 -19.53 -1.58 0.17
CA HIS A 180 -19.47 -1.33 -1.27
C HIS A 180 -18.12 -0.72 -1.66
N ILE A 181 -17.77 -0.89 -2.94
CA ILE A 181 -16.64 -0.19 -3.57
C ILE A 181 -16.89 1.32 -3.46
N ALA A 182 -15.86 2.07 -3.10
CA ALA A 182 -15.96 3.52 -2.96
C ALA A 182 -16.25 4.16 -4.31
N GLY A 183 -17.36 4.89 -4.40
CA GLY A 183 -17.72 5.72 -5.56
C GLY A 183 -17.56 7.22 -5.29
N LYS A 184 -17.19 7.59 -4.06
CA LYS A 184 -17.02 8.98 -3.61
C LYS A 184 -15.82 9.10 -2.69
N GLU A 185 -15.23 10.29 -2.65
CA GLU A 185 -14.06 10.60 -1.82
C GLU A 185 -14.28 10.33 -0.32
N ILE A 186 -15.47 10.62 0.21
CA ILE A 186 -15.82 10.33 1.61
C ILE A 186 -15.75 8.83 1.93
N GLU A 187 -16.21 7.99 1.00
CA GLU A 187 -16.16 6.53 1.15
C GLU A 187 -14.71 6.05 1.03
N ALA A 188 -13.96 6.56 0.06
CA ALA A 188 -12.56 6.20 -0.15
C ALA A 188 -11.71 6.51 1.10
N GLN A 189 -11.79 7.74 1.63
CA GLN A 189 -11.04 8.10 2.84
C GLN A 189 -11.50 7.33 4.08
N ALA A 190 -12.80 7.04 4.22
CA ALA A 190 -13.31 6.20 5.31
C ALA A 190 -12.73 4.79 5.27
N GLN A 191 -12.69 4.17 4.08
CA GLN A 191 -12.06 2.87 3.85
C GLN A 191 -10.57 2.89 4.16
N ILE A 192 -9.82 3.88 3.65
CA ILE A 192 -8.39 4.04 3.94
C ILE A 192 -8.15 4.24 5.44
N GLY A 193 -8.96 5.07 6.09
CA GLY A 193 -8.93 5.32 7.52
C GLY A 193 -9.10 4.05 8.34
N GLN A 194 -10.11 3.24 8.01
CA GLN A 194 -10.33 1.94 8.64
C GLN A 194 -9.16 0.99 8.40
N PHE A 195 -8.60 0.97 7.20
CA PHE A 195 -7.46 0.12 6.87
C PHE A 195 -6.22 0.48 7.69
N LEU A 196 -5.95 1.78 7.88
CA LEU A 196 -4.87 2.27 8.74
C LEU A 196 -5.08 1.88 10.20
N ARG A 197 -6.29 2.07 10.76
CA ARG A 197 -6.60 1.73 12.15
C ARG A 197 -6.45 0.23 12.40
N THR A 198 -7.01 -0.60 11.52
CA THR A 198 -6.93 -2.07 11.65
C THR A 198 -5.50 -2.55 11.51
N THR A 199 -4.73 -2.02 10.56
CA THR A 199 -3.32 -2.36 10.38
C THR A 199 -2.48 -1.95 11.59
N ARG A 200 -2.70 -0.75 12.13
CA ARG A 200 -2.02 -0.31 13.36
C ARG A 200 -2.38 -1.17 14.57
N LYS A 201 -3.65 -1.59 14.69
CA LYS A 201 -4.11 -2.53 15.73
C LYS A 201 -3.37 -3.87 15.66
N ILE A 202 -3.28 -4.45 14.45
CA ILE A 202 -2.55 -5.71 14.20
C ILE A 202 -1.07 -5.55 14.59
N LYS A 203 -0.42 -4.46 14.16
CA LYS A 203 0.97 -4.16 14.53
C LYS A 203 1.17 -4.09 16.05
N ALA A 204 0.29 -3.37 16.75
CA ALA A 204 0.37 -3.25 18.21
C ALA A 204 0.21 -4.59 18.92
N LEU A 205 -0.73 -5.43 18.47
CA LEU A 205 -0.95 -6.77 19.02
C LEU A 205 0.26 -7.69 18.77
N ALA A 206 0.84 -7.66 17.57
CA ALA A 206 2.05 -8.40 17.24
C ALA A 206 3.24 -7.96 18.09
N THR A 207 3.44 -6.64 18.27
CA THR A 207 4.48 -6.11 19.16
C THR A 207 4.26 -6.52 20.61
N ARG A 208 3.02 -6.52 21.09
CA ARG A 208 2.69 -7.04 22.41
C ARG A 208 3.11 -8.50 22.56
N GLN A 209 2.77 -9.35 21.60
CA GLN A 209 3.16 -10.77 21.62
C GLN A 209 4.69 -10.93 21.66
N GLN A 210 5.42 -10.19 20.83
CA GLN A 210 6.89 -10.20 20.81
C GLN A 210 7.50 -9.77 22.16
N VAL A 211 6.96 -8.70 22.77
CA VAL A 211 7.42 -8.22 24.07
C VAL A 211 7.12 -9.22 25.18
N GLN A 212 5.95 -9.86 25.17
CA GLN A 212 5.58 -10.84 26.20
C GLN A 212 6.31 -12.19 26.03
N ALA A 213 6.69 -12.56 24.80
CA ALA A 213 7.44 -13.79 24.53
C ALA A 213 8.90 -13.73 25.01
N ASN A 214 9.48 -12.54 25.17
CA ASN A 214 10.85 -12.37 25.64
C ASN A 214 10.87 -12.16 27.18
N PRO A 215 11.47 -13.06 27.96
CA PRO A 215 11.50 -12.96 29.42
C PRO A 215 12.09 -11.65 29.96
N ASN A 216 13.01 -11.03 29.22
CA ASN A 216 13.72 -9.81 29.61
C ASN A 216 12.93 -8.53 29.34
N THR A 217 11.97 -8.56 28.41
CA THR A 217 11.15 -7.39 28.07
C THR A 217 9.68 -7.55 28.45
N ALA A 218 9.27 -8.74 28.88
CA ALA A 218 7.91 -9.02 29.32
C ALA A 218 7.51 -8.11 30.49
N ILE A 219 6.43 -7.34 30.28
CA ILE A 219 5.80 -6.54 31.31
C ILE A 219 5.16 -7.48 32.34
N ARG A 220 5.55 -7.32 33.60
CA ARG A 220 5.15 -8.18 34.73
C ARG A 220 4.36 -7.40 35.77
N SER A 221 3.53 -8.11 36.52
CA SER A 221 2.84 -7.58 37.68
C SER A 221 3.85 -7.24 38.77
N GLN A 222 3.81 -5.99 39.28
CA GLN A 222 4.64 -5.59 40.42
C GLN A 222 4.31 -6.38 41.70
N LYS A 223 3.09 -6.90 41.82
CA LYS A 223 2.65 -7.67 43.00
C LYS A 223 3.06 -9.14 42.95
N THR A 224 3.03 -9.77 41.77
CA THR A 224 3.20 -11.22 41.65
C THR A 224 4.43 -11.65 40.85
N GLY A 225 5.13 -10.72 40.18
CA GLY A 225 6.26 -11.01 39.30
C GLY A 225 5.90 -11.78 38.00
N LYS A 226 4.62 -12.18 37.84
CA LYS A 226 4.12 -12.91 36.68
C LYS A 226 3.90 -11.99 35.48
N VAL A 227 4.04 -12.54 34.29
CA VAL A 227 3.76 -11.87 33.01
C VAL A 227 2.28 -11.46 32.94
N LEU A 228 1.99 -10.29 32.38
CA LEU A 228 0.64 -9.72 32.38
C LEU A 228 -0.23 -10.19 31.22
N ASP A 229 -1.34 -10.85 31.54
CA ASP A 229 -2.36 -11.25 30.56
C ASP A 229 -3.27 -10.10 30.08
N LYS A 230 -3.47 -9.08 30.93
CA LYS A 230 -4.29 -7.90 30.63
C LYS A 230 -3.47 -6.63 30.73
N TRP A 231 -3.59 -5.78 29.71
CA TRP A 231 -2.81 -4.56 29.58
C TRP A 231 -3.70 -3.34 29.77
N THR A 232 -3.25 -2.40 30.62
CA THR A 232 -3.85 -1.07 30.79
C THR A 232 -3.39 -0.14 29.66
N ALA A 233 -3.99 1.05 29.57
CA ALA A 233 -3.56 2.09 28.63
C ALA A 233 -2.06 2.44 28.79
N SER A 234 -1.55 2.48 30.03
CA SER A 234 -0.14 2.76 30.30
C SER A 234 0.79 1.66 29.77
N HIS A 235 0.42 0.38 29.89
CA HIS A 235 1.20 -0.72 29.30
C HIS A 235 1.24 -0.64 27.77
N TRP A 236 0.10 -0.31 27.16
CA TRP A 236 0.04 -0.10 25.72
C TRP A 236 0.92 1.07 25.28
N GLN A 237 0.88 2.19 26.00
CA GLN A 237 1.69 3.37 25.70
C GLN A 237 3.19 3.06 25.68
N GLN A 238 3.67 2.17 26.57
CA GLN A 238 5.07 1.75 26.64
C GLN A 238 5.59 1.06 25.36
N ILE A 239 4.70 0.44 24.57
CA ILE A 239 5.10 -0.24 23.33
C ILE A 239 4.66 0.52 22.07
N THR A 240 3.56 1.27 22.14
CA THR A 240 2.96 1.87 20.93
C THR A 240 3.80 3.01 20.36
N TRP A 241 4.60 3.68 21.19
CA TRP A 241 5.55 4.69 20.69
C TRP A 241 6.62 4.09 19.76
N ARG A 242 6.96 2.81 19.94
CA ARG A 242 7.96 2.10 19.12
C ARG A 242 7.42 1.64 17.76
N LEU A 243 6.09 1.67 17.57
CA LEU A 243 5.46 1.22 16.33
C LEU A 243 5.77 2.13 15.13
N GLY A 244 6.21 3.36 15.40
CA GLY A 244 6.34 4.40 14.39
C GLY A 244 4.99 4.75 13.76
N TYR A 245 5.06 5.31 12.56
CA TYR A 245 3.89 5.66 11.75
C TYR A 245 3.36 4.42 11.02
N THR A 246 2.05 4.37 10.81
CA THR A 246 1.42 3.38 9.93
C THR A 246 1.02 4.07 8.63
N THR A 247 1.54 3.62 7.51
CA THR A 247 1.42 4.30 6.19
C THR A 247 0.90 3.34 5.13
N ILE A 248 0.72 3.82 3.89
CA ILE A 248 0.40 2.96 2.73
C ILE A 248 1.34 1.76 2.57
N PHE A 249 2.61 1.89 2.96
CA PHE A 249 3.59 0.79 2.89
C PHE A 249 3.32 -0.32 3.90
N ASP A 250 2.72 0.00 5.06
CA ASP A 250 2.24 -1.02 5.99
C ASP A 250 1.00 -1.73 5.45
N LEU A 251 0.15 -1.01 4.71
CA LEU A 251 -1.02 -1.56 4.05
C LEU A 251 -0.61 -2.55 2.96
N LEU A 252 0.36 -2.17 2.11
CA LEU A 252 0.99 -3.07 1.13
C LEU A 252 1.67 -4.26 1.79
N GLY A 253 2.29 -4.06 2.97
CA GLY A 253 2.87 -5.14 3.76
C GLY A 253 1.86 -6.21 4.20
N ARG A 254 0.55 -5.91 4.21
CA ARG A 254 -0.49 -6.91 4.48
C ARG A 254 -0.72 -7.89 3.32
N LEU A 255 -0.37 -7.53 2.08
CA LEU A 255 -0.39 -8.46 0.94
C LEU A 255 0.53 -9.65 1.21
N ARG A 256 1.73 -9.39 1.73
CA ARG A 256 2.69 -10.43 2.13
C ARG A 256 2.16 -11.35 3.23
N ILE A 257 1.46 -10.79 4.22
CA ILE A 257 0.88 -11.57 5.32
C ILE A 257 -0.23 -12.49 4.79
N SER A 258 -1.08 -11.95 3.92
CA SER A 258 -2.21 -12.67 3.32
C SER A 258 -1.76 -13.88 2.50
N GLN A 259 -0.57 -13.81 1.88
CA GLN A 259 0.04 -14.94 1.17
C GLN A 259 0.48 -16.08 2.11
N THR A 260 0.98 -15.76 3.31
CA THR A 260 1.48 -16.75 4.28
C THR A 260 0.40 -17.34 5.19
N SER A 261 -0.81 -16.80 5.13
CA SER A 261 -1.97 -17.21 5.93
C SER A 261 -2.98 -17.97 5.07
N ARG A 262 -3.89 -18.72 5.71
CA ARG A 262 -5.10 -19.27 5.06
C ARG A 262 -6.07 -18.19 4.54
N GLU A 263 -5.68 -16.91 4.57
CA GLU A 263 -6.54 -15.83 4.09
C GLU A 263 -6.63 -15.85 2.56
N ILE A 264 -5.59 -16.31 1.85
CA ILE A 264 -5.60 -16.38 0.38
C ILE A 264 -6.68 -17.28 -0.20
N GLU A 265 -6.96 -18.41 0.45
CA GLU A 265 -8.08 -19.30 0.07
C GLU A 265 -9.41 -18.55 0.16
N ARG A 266 -9.59 -17.71 1.18
CA ARG A 266 -10.79 -16.88 1.34
C ARG A 266 -10.90 -15.78 0.29
N PHE A 267 -9.79 -15.35 -0.29
CA PHE A 267 -9.77 -14.38 -1.39
C PHE A 267 -10.18 -15.03 -2.72
N VAL A 268 -9.74 -16.26 -2.95
CA VAL A 268 -10.10 -17.05 -4.15
C VAL A 268 -11.58 -17.42 -4.14
N GLU A 269 -12.15 -17.70 -2.97
CA GLU A 269 -13.57 -18.03 -2.78
C GLU A 269 -14.49 -16.79 -2.76
N ALA A 270 -13.93 -15.57 -2.75
CA ALA A 270 -14.72 -14.36 -2.67
C ALA A 270 -15.32 -13.97 -4.02
N ASP A 271 -16.60 -13.61 -4.01
CA ASP A 271 -17.28 -13.04 -5.17
C ASP A 271 -16.94 -11.54 -5.27
N ILE A 272 -15.91 -11.23 -6.07
CA ILE A 272 -15.32 -9.90 -6.21
C ILE A 272 -14.94 -9.62 -7.66
N ASP A 273 -14.78 -8.34 -8.01
CA ASP A 273 -14.21 -7.96 -9.30
C ASP A 273 -12.68 -8.10 -9.28
N PHE A 274 -12.18 -9.28 -9.65
CA PHE A 274 -10.75 -9.57 -9.69
C PHE A 274 -10.01 -8.67 -10.69
N LYS A 275 -10.63 -8.38 -11.85
CA LYS A 275 -10.02 -7.56 -12.89
C LYS A 275 -9.79 -6.13 -12.40
N LEU A 276 -10.82 -5.51 -11.82
CA LEU A 276 -10.70 -4.20 -11.22
C LEU A 276 -9.64 -4.21 -10.13
N PHE A 277 -9.59 -5.26 -9.29
CA PHE A 277 -8.63 -5.36 -8.20
C PHE A 277 -7.19 -5.36 -8.72
N HIS A 278 -6.86 -6.23 -9.69
CA HIS A 278 -5.53 -6.26 -10.28
C HIS A 278 -5.16 -4.93 -10.94
N GLN A 279 -6.11 -4.29 -11.64
CA GLN A 279 -5.90 -2.96 -12.21
C GLN A 279 -5.60 -1.91 -11.13
N SER A 280 -6.34 -1.92 -10.02
CA SER A 280 -6.16 -0.97 -8.93
C SER A 280 -4.82 -1.18 -8.23
N LEU A 281 -4.44 -2.44 -8.00
CA LEU A 281 -3.13 -2.78 -7.44
C LEU A 281 -2.00 -2.34 -8.37
N LEU A 282 -2.12 -2.59 -9.67
CA LEU A 282 -1.13 -2.18 -10.66
C LEU A 282 -0.98 -0.66 -10.72
N ASN A 283 -2.09 0.08 -10.68
CA ASN A 283 -2.05 1.55 -10.66
C ASN A 283 -1.32 2.08 -9.43
N ILE A 284 -1.58 1.50 -8.25
CA ILE A 284 -0.89 1.86 -7.00
C ILE A 284 0.61 1.57 -7.10
N VAL A 285 0.99 0.39 -7.61
CA VAL A 285 2.40 0.02 -7.83
C VAL A 285 3.07 1.00 -8.78
N SER A 286 2.43 1.27 -9.93
CA SER A 286 2.97 2.18 -10.94
C SER A 286 3.15 3.59 -10.39
N TYR A 287 2.19 4.06 -9.61
CA TYR A 287 2.23 5.38 -9.00
C TYR A 287 3.38 5.54 -8.01
N LEU A 288 3.51 4.60 -7.07
CA LEU A 288 4.55 4.63 -6.04
C LEU A 288 5.95 4.46 -6.65
N ASN A 289 6.10 3.54 -7.60
CA ASN A 289 7.37 3.35 -8.30
C ASN A 289 7.76 4.59 -9.11
N GLY A 290 6.80 5.28 -9.74
CA GLY A 290 7.07 6.55 -10.40
C GLY A 290 7.57 7.65 -9.47
N ILE A 291 7.07 7.71 -8.22
CA ILE A 291 7.62 8.61 -7.19
C ILE A 291 9.05 8.22 -6.84
N HIS A 292 9.30 6.93 -6.56
CA HIS A 292 10.65 6.45 -6.19
C HIS A 292 11.66 6.68 -7.30
N GLU A 293 11.28 6.36 -8.54
CA GLU A 293 12.09 6.57 -9.73
C GLU A 293 12.39 8.04 -9.97
N SER A 294 11.45 8.94 -9.66
CA SER A 294 11.72 10.39 -9.74
C SER A 294 12.83 10.82 -8.80
N TYR A 295 12.84 10.30 -7.56
CA TYR A 295 13.93 10.56 -6.60
C TYR A 295 15.26 9.97 -7.07
N VAL A 296 15.22 8.73 -7.56
CA VAL A 296 16.42 8.03 -8.03
C VAL A 296 17.02 8.70 -9.26
N ALA A 297 16.20 9.02 -10.26
CA ALA A 297 16.64 9.72 -11.47
C ALA A 297 17.21 11.11 -11.14
N LYS A 298 16.62 11.83 -10.17
CA LYS A 298 17.17 13.10 -9.69
C LYS A 298 18.56 12.92 -9.06
N ALA A 299 18.74 11.87 -8.25
CA ALA A 299 20.01 11.57 -7.58
C ALA A 299 21.10 11.08 -8.55
N MET A 300 20.74 10.29 -9.56
CA MET A 300 21.67 9.78 -10.58
C MET A 300 22.00 10.79 -11.68
N GLY A 301 21.12 11.78 -11.89
CA GLY A 301 21.10 12.62 -13.07
C GLY A 301 20.20 12.02 -14.16
N LEU A 302 19.40 12.88 -14.81
CA LEU A 302 18.40 12.46 -15.79
C LEU A 302 19.04 11.75 -16.99
N GLU A 303 20.12 12.30 -17.55
CA GLU A 303 20.81 11.71 -18.71
C GLU A 303 21.30 10.29 -18.43
N ARG A 304 21.86 10.05 -17.24
CA ARG A 304 22.33 8.72 -16.83
C ARG A 304 21.17 7.76 -16.64
N TYR A 305 20.07 8.22 -16.08
CA TYR A 305 18.86 7.42 -15.92
C TYR A 305 18.21 7.09 -17.28
N GLU A 306 18.25 8.01 -18.25
CA GLU A 306 17.81 7.75 -19.63
C GLU A 306 18.68 6.70 -20.32
N GLN A 307 20.01 6.79 -20.18
CA GLN A 307 20.92 5.75 -20.68
C GLN A 307 20.60 4.37 -20.09
N LEU A 308 20.34 4.30 -18.79
CA LEU A 308 19.94 3.06 -18.13
C LEU A 308 18.67 2.46 -18.76
N ILE A 309 17.69 3.30 -19.10
CA ILE A 309 16.44 2.84 -19.74
C ILE A 309 16.70 2.31 -21.16
N VAL A 310 17.61 2.92 -21.92
CA VAL A 310 18.00 2.42 -23.26
C VAL A 310 18.69 1.06 -23.17
N GLU A 311 19.50 0.84 -22.14
CA GLU A 311 20.26 -0.39 -21.90
C GLU A 311 19.43 -1.53 -21.28
N LEU A 312 18.13 -1.33 -21.08
CA LEU A 312 17.26 -2.34 -20.46
C LEU A 312 17.22 -3.65 -21.25
N PRO A 313 16.99 -4.80 -20.57
CA PRO A 313 16.71 -6.07 -21.24
C PRO A 313 15.49 -5.97 -22.18
N LYS A 314 15.48 -6.76 -23.26
CA LYS A 314 14.43 -6.72 -24.31
C LYS A 314 12.98 -6.75 -23.80
N HIS A 315 12.70 -7.49 -22.72
CA HIS A 315 11.34 -7.58 -22.16
C HIS A 315 10.89 -6.29 -21.44
N LEU A 316 11.81 -5.40 -21.07
CA LEU A 316 11.54 -4.09 -20.49
C LEU A 316 11.76 -2.94 -21.48
N GLN A 317 12.41 -3.18 -22.61
CA GLN A 317 12.51 -2.19 -23.68
C GLN A 317 11.13 -1.88 -24.26
N HIS A 318 10.89 -0.61 -24.60
CA HIS A 318 9.60 -0.13 -25.12
C HIS A 318 8.38 -0.46 -24.22
N SER A 319 8.62 -0.62 -22.92
CA SER A 319 7.60 -0.98 -21.93
C SER A 319 7.12 0.23 -21.12
N PHE A 320 6.33 -0.04 -20.09
CA PHE A 320 5.84 0.93 -19.11
C PHE A 320 6.94 1.80 -18.48
N VAL A 321 8.20 1.33 -18.42
CA VAL A 321 9.32 2.11 -17.87
C VAL A 321 9.61 3.33 -18.73
N GLN A 322 9.64 3.18 -20.06
CA GLN A 322 9.85 4.30 -20.99
C GLN A 322 8.67 5.28 -20.97
N GLU A 323 7.45 4.75 -20.83
CA GLU A 323 6.26 5.59 -20.68
C GLU A 323 6.28 6.40 -19.37
N ARG A 324 6.68 5.77 -18.26
CA ARG A 324 6.84 6.41 -16.94
C ARG A 324 7.93 7.48 -16.96
N LEU A 325 9.06 7.22 -17.63
CA LEU A 325 10.10 8.23 -17.85
C LEU A 325 9.49 9.48 -18.50
N ARG A 326 8.78 9.29 -19.62
CA ARG A 326 8.21 10.38 -20.40
C ARG A 326 7.10 11.14 -19.66
N LYS A 327 6.19 10.43 -19.00
CA LYS A 327 4.98 11.01 -18.40
C LYS A 327 5.19 11.55 -17.00
N GLN A 328 6.14 11.00 -16.24
CA GLN A 328 6.26 11.26 -14.80
C GLN A 328 7.66 11.69 -14.39
N VAL A 329 8.69 10.89 -14.67
CA VAL A 329 10.05 11.12 -14.12
C VAL A 329 10.73 12.34 -14.74
N ALA A 330 10.81 12.41 -16.08
CA ALA A 330 11.47 13.53 -16.74
C ALA A 330 10.75 14.87 -16.51
N PRO A 331 9.39 14.95 -16.56
CA PRO A 331 8.68 16.17 -16.18
C PRO A 331 8.90 16.59 -14.73
N ALA A 332 9.04 15.65 -13.80
CA ALA A 332 9.31 15.97 -12.40
C ALA A 332 10.69 16.62 -12.17
N ILE A 333 11.66 16.33 -13.04
CA ILE A 333 13.03 16.88 -12.93
C ILE A 333 13.17 18.17 -13.72
N THR A 334 12.64 18.21 -14.94
CA THR A 334 12.80 19.35 -15.87
C THR A 334 11.76 20.44 -15.66
N GLY A 335 10.61 20.12 -15.05
CA GLY A 335 9.45 21.00 -14.97
C GLY A 335 8.69 21.17 -16.29
N ILE A 336 9.11 20.49 -17.37
CA ILE A 336 8.48 20.58 -18.69
C ILE A 336 7.49 19.43 -18.86
N SER A 337 6.21 19.77 -19.03
CA SER A 337 5.17 18.77 -19.34
C SER A 337 5.27 18.32 -20.81
N PRO A 338 5.00 17.05 -21.14
CA PRO A 338 5.12 16.53 -22.51
C PRO A 338 4.28 17.32 -23.53
N ASN A 339 3.14 17.87 -23.11
CA ASN A 339 2.25 18.66 -23.96
C ASN A 339 2.78 20.06 -24.31
N ASN A 340 3.78 20.57 -23.60
CA ASN A 340 4.37 21.89 -23.90
C ASN A 340 5.41 21.85 -25.02
N GLN A 341 5.89 20.67 -25.44
CA GLN A 341 6.85 20.56 -26.54
C GLN A 341 6.22 20.79 -27.94
N MET A 342 4.91 20.57 -28.10
CA MET A 342 4.22 20.84 -29.38
C MET A 342 3.88 22.33 -29.59
N GLY A 343 4.05 23.19 -28.57
CA GLY A 343 3.76 24.63 -28.65
C GLY A 343 4.96 25.50 -29.02
N MET A 344 6.18 24.95 -29.10
CA MET A 344 7.40 25.70 -29.45
C MET A 344 7.94 25.37 -30.85
N ALA A 345 7.24 24.52 -31.61
CA ALA A 345 7.52 24.26 -33.01
C ALA A 345 6.32 24.72 -33.86
N ALA A 346 6.11 26.04 -33.92
CA ALA A 346 5.22 26.69 -34.87
C ALA A 346 5.83 28.01 -35.34
#